data_AF-A0A7S2MWE7-F1
#
_entry.id   AF-A0A7S2MWE7-F1
#
_cell.length_a   1.000
_cell.length_b   1.000
_cell.length_c   1.000
_cell.angle_alpha   90.00
_cell.angle_beta   90.00
_cell.angle_gamma   90.00
#
_symmetry.space_group_name_H-M   'P 1'
#
loop_
_entity.id
_entity.type
_entity.pdbx_description
1 polymer ?
#
loop_
_entity_poly.entity_id
_entity_poly.type
_entity_poly.pdbx_seq_one_letter_code
_entity_poly.pdbx_strand_id
1 'polypeptide(L)'
;TFEAQVNPELVELSRMDSGKAHPSYPTDNEDLKALLTAHVAMTGSSVAKEILGRWPNCLPDFVRVFPRDFMKALAAGDKGAAAAEAFKKWLPNGGAPAEKPKPPVASKAFKMPALDIEDLGSKLGN
;
A
#
# COMPACT_ATOMS: atom_id res chain seq x y z
N THR A 1 19.59 -13.32 2.35
CA THR A 1 18.24 -13.60 2.87
C THR A 1 17.49 -12.28 3.00
N PHE A 2 16.15 -12.29 2.95
CA PHE A 2 15.33 -11.07 2.97
C PHE A 2 15.66 -10.15 4.15
N GLU A 3 15.94 -10.71 5.33
CA GLU A 3 16.23 -9.99 6.57
C GLU A 3 17.46 -9.08 6.47
N ALA A 4 18.43 -9.40 5.61
CA ALA A 4 19.63 -8.57 5.41
C ALA A 4 19.38 -7.31 4.56
N GLN A 5 18.22 -7.21 3.91
CA GLN A 5 17.84 -6.09 3.04
C GLN A 5 16.91 -5.08 3.73
N VAL A 6 16.64 -5.28 5.02
CA VAL A 6 15.67 -4.49 5.79
C VAL A 6 16.40 -3.66 6.84
N ASN A 7 15.84 -2.52 7.23
CA ASN A 7 16.29 -1.73 8.38
C ASN A 7 15.60 -2.21 9.68
N PRO A 8 16.26 -3.04 10.53
CA PRO A 8 15.62 -3.68 11.68
C PRO A 8 15.28 -2.72 12.83
N GLU A 9 15.89 -1.53 12.85
CA GLU A 9 15.60 -0.50 13.87
C GLU A 9 14.17 0.02 13.74
N LEU A 10 13.66 0.13 12.51
CA LEU A 10 12.37 0.76 12.22
C LEU A 10 11.22 -0.23 12.07
N VAL A 11 11.50 -1.51 11.85
CA VAL A 11 10.46 -2.50 11.56
C VAL A 11 10.61 -3.75 12.40
N GLU A 12 9.47 -4.33 12.74
CA GLU A 12 9.37 -5.70 13.19
C GLU A 12 9.21 -6.62 11.98
N LEU A 13 9.96 -7.73 11.98
CA LEU A 13 9.82 -8.80 11.01
C LEU A 13 9.22 -10.02 11.70
N SER A 14 8.16 -10.57 11.12
CA SER A 14 7.52 -11.77 11.64
C SER A 14 7.01 -12.63 10.49
N ARG A 15 7.05 -13.96 10.64
CA ARG A 15 6.48 -14.88 9.65
C ARG A 15 4.96 -14.89 9.76
N MET A 16 4.27 -14.90 8.63
CA MET A 16 2.82 -15.04 8.63
C MET A 16 2.43 -16.50 8.88
N ASP A 17 1.34 -16.69 9.60
CA ASP A 17 0.82 -18.00 9.96
C ASP A 17 -0.70 -17.94 10.05
N SER A 18 -1.39 -19.01 9.63
CA SER A 18 -2.86 -19.06 9.66
C SER A 18 -3.43 -19.10 11.07
N GLY A 19 -2.68 -19.61 12.05
CA GLY A 19 -3.07 -19.67 13.47
C GLY A 19 -2.51 -18.54 14.33
N LYS A 20 -1.65 -17.67 13.78
CA LYS A 20 -1.06 -16.54 14.51
C LYS A 20 -1.05 -15.24 13.70
N ALA A 21 -2.16 -14.51 13.80
CA ALA A 21 -2.28 -13.15 13.27
C ALA A 21 -1.44 -12.14 14.08
N HIS A 22 -1.20 -10.94 13.52
CA HIS A 22 -0.49 -9.89 14.24
C HIS A 22 -1.38 -9.29 15.35
N PRO A 23 -0.87 -9.06 16.57
CA PRO A 23 -1.68 -8.46 17.64
C PRO A 23 -2.25 -7.08 17.28
N SER A 24 -1.46 -6.24 16.60
CA SER A 24 -1.89 -4.90 16.19
C SER A 24 -2.66 -4.88 14.86
N TYR A 25 -2.68 -5.98 14.09
CA TYR A 25 -3.39 -6.04 12.82
C TYR A 25 -3.89 -7.47 12.54
N PRO A 26 -5.03 -7.87 13.14
CA PRO A 26 -5.48 -9.27 13.10
C PRO A 26 -6.06 -9.74 11.75
N THR A 27 -6.42 -8.82 10.85
CA THR A 27 -7.03 -9.13 9.54
C THR A 27 -6.00 -9.24 8.41
N ASP A 28 -4.72 -9.32 8.75
CA ASP A 28 -3.63 -9.19 7.79
C ASP A 28 -3.56 -10.33 6.78
N ASN A 29 -3.89 -11.55 7.21
CA ASN A 29 -3.98 -12.73 6.35
C ASN A 29 -5.13 -12.58 5.33
N GLU A 30 -6.30 -12.13 5.77
CA GLU A 30 -7.47 -11.92 4.91
C GLU A 30 -7.22 -10.81 3.90
N ASP A 31 -6.62 -9.70 4.35
CA ASP A 31 -6.31 -8.55 3.50
C ASP A 31 -5.24 -8.90 2.45
N LEU A 32 -4.23 -9.68 2.81
CA LEU A 32 -3.24 -10.21 1.86
C LEU A 32 -3.90 -11.10 0.81
N LYS A 33 -4.80 -12.01 1.22
CA LYS A 33 -5.52 -12.87 0.30
C LYS A 33 -6.42 -12.06 -0.64
N ALA A 34 -7.11 -11.05 -0.13
CA ALA A 34 -7.95 -10.16 -0.92
C ALA A 34 -7.11 -9.36 -1.94
N LEU A 35 -5.94 -8.88 -1.54
CA LEU A 35 -4.98 -8.21 -2.43
C LEU A 35 -4.51 -9.13 -3.56
N LEU A 36 -4.10 -10.36 -3.24
CA LEU A 36 -3.68 -11.36 -4.22
C LEU A 36 -4.82 -11.68 -5.20
N THR A 37 -6.05 -11.79 -4.70
CA THR A 37 -7.23 -12.05 -5.54
C THR A 37 -7.50 -10.90 -6.49
N ALA A 38 -7.47 -9.66 -6.00
CA ALA A 38 -7.60 -8.47 -6.83
C ALA A 38 -6.47 -8.38 -7.86
N HIS A 39 -5.23 -8.70 -7.46
CA HIS A 39 -4.09 -8.73 -8.36
C HIS A 39 -4.27 -9.74 -9.49
N VAL A 40 -4.78 -10.95 -9.20
CA VAL A 40 -5.14 -11.94 -10.24
C VAL A 40 -6.21 -11.41 -11.18
N ALA A 41 -7.27 -10.78 -10.67
CA ALA A 41 -8.34 -10.24 -11.48
C ALA A 41 -7.86 -9.11 -12.41
N MET A 42 -6.97 -8.23 -11.92
CA MET A 42 -6.48 -7.07 -12.66
C MET A 42 -5.34 -7.39 -13.64
N THR A 43 -4.50 -8.38 -13.34
CA THR A 43 -3.27 -8.64 -14.10
C THR A 43 -3.20 -10.02 -14.74
N GLY A 44 -4.06 -10.96 -14.31
CA GLY A 44 -4.02 -12.35 -14.75
C GLY A 44 -2.84 -13.17 -14.18
N SER A 45 -2.07 -12.63 -13.23
CA SER A 45 -0.84 -13.22 -12.68
C SER A 45 -0.95 -14.72 -12.36
N SER A 46 -0.14 -15.54 -13.05
CA SER A 46 -0.05 -16.99 -12.82
C SER A 46 0.56 -17.32 -11.45
N VAL A 47 1.56 -16.55 -11.03
CA VAL A 47 2.21 -16.69 -9.72
C VAL A 47 1.20 -16.48 -8.60
N ALA A 48 0.40 -15.41 -8.67
CA ALA A 48 -0.60 -15.15 -7.63
C ALA A 48 -1.73 -16.20 -7.62
N LYS A 49 -2.11 -16.74 -8.79
CA LYS A 49 -3.03 -17.89 -8.86
C LYS A 49 -2.48 -19.12 -8.15
N GLU A 50 -1.20 -19.43 -8.35
CA GLU A 50 -0.55 -20.57 -7.69
C GLU A 50 -0.46 -20.37 -6.17
N ILE A 51 -0.07 -19.17 -5.72
CA ILE A 51 -0.04 -18.82 -4.30
C ILE A 51 -1.42 -18.99 -3.67
N LEU A 52 -2.48 -18.47 -4.30
CA LEU A 52 -3.86 -18.62 -3.84
C LEU A 52 -4.32 -20.08 -3.84
N GLY A 53 -3.89 -20.89 -4.82
CA GLY A 53 -4.17 -22.32 -4.90
C GLY A 53 -3.53 -23.14 -3.78
N ARG A 54 -2.43 -22.65 -3.19
CA ARG A 54 -1.75 -23.26 -2.04
C ARG A 54 -2.17 -22.69 -0.69
N TRP A 55 -3.09 -21.74 -0.65
CA TRP A 55 -3.51 -21.09 0.60
C TRP A 55 -4.24 -22.07 1.53
N PRO A 56 -3.98 -22.07 2.87
CA PRO A 56 -3.09 -21.19 3.62
C PRO A 56 -1.64 -21.69 3.75
N ASN A 57 -1.28 -22.82 3.14
CA ASN A 57 0.01 -23.47 3.34
C ASN A 57 1.22 -22.66 2.86
N CYS A 58 1.01 -21.66 1.99
CA CYS A 58 2.04 -20.73 1.52
C CYS A 58 2.24 -19.51 2.45
N LEU A 59 1.40 -19.32 3.49
CA LEU A 59 1.54 -18.20 4.43
C LEU A 59 2.93 -18.10 5.10
N PRO A 60 3.55 -19.21 5.56
CA PRO A 60 4.88 -19.15 6.18
C PRO A 60 5.99 -18.63 5.27
N ASP A 61 5.77 -18.62 3.94
CA ASP A 61 6.73 -18.07 2.98
C ASP A 61 6.73 -16.53 2.99
N PHE A 62 5.66 -15.91 3.49
CA PHE A 62 5.56 -14.46 3.61
C PHE A 62 6.18 -13.95 4.92
N VAL A 63 6.89 -12.83 4.80
CA VAL A 63 7.39 -12.05 5.93
C VAL A 63 6.53 -10.81 6.08
N ARG A 64 5.87 -10.68 7.23
CA ARG A 64 5.21 -9.46 7.66
C ARG A 64 6.29 -8.45 8.03
N VAL A 65 6.29 -7.31 7.35
CA VAL A 65 7.11 -6.14 7.69
C VAL A 65 6.20 -5.12 8.36
N PHE A 66 6.40 -4.89 9.65
CA PHE A 66 5.52 -4.02 10.43
C PHE A 66 6.30 -2.86 11.04
N PRO A 67 6.15 -1.61 10.53
CA PRO A 67 6.86 -0.47 11.09
C PRO A 67 6.49 -0.21 12.55
N ARG A 68 7.49 0.03 13.40
CA ARG A 68 7.28 0.24 14.84
C ARG A 68 6.43 1.46 15.14
N ASP A 69 6.63 2.54 14.39
CA ASP A 69 5.85 3.75 14.58
C ASP A 69 4.41 3.58 14.09
N PHE A 70 4.17 2.69 13.12
CA PHE A 70 2.82 2.31 12.73
C PHE A 70 2.11 1.53 13.85
N MET A 71 2.79 0.61 14.55
CA MET A 71 2.22 -0.06 15.73
C MET A 71 1.81 0.94 16.81
N LYS A 72 2.68 1.90 17.11
CA LYS A 72 2.42 2.94 18.11
C LYS A 72 1.20 3.79 17.70
N ALA A 73 1.11 4.18 16.43
CA ALA A 73 -0.01 4.95 15.92
C ALA A 73 -1.34 4.17 16.02
N LEU A 74 -1.34 2.86 15.71
CA LEU A 74 -2.52 2.01 15.86
C LEU A 74 -2.93 1.88 17.34
N ALA A 75 -1.96 1.68 18.24
CA ALA A 75 -2.23 1.59 19.68
C ALA A 75 -2.75 2.92 20.27
N ALA A 76 -2.30 4.05 19.73
CA ALA A 76 -2.75 5.38 20.13
C ALA A 76 -4.12 5.78 19.53
N GLY A 77 -4.70 4.95 18.65
CA GLY A 77 -5.95 5.28 17.95
C GLY A 77 -5.80 6.42 16.94
N ASP A 78 -4.59 6.67 16.46
CA ASP A 78 -4.29 7.76 15.54
C ASP A 78 -4.70 7.42 14.09
N LYS A 79 -4.60 8.37 13.17
CA LYS A 79 -5.03 8.23 11.75
C LYS A 79 -4.42 7.05 10.98
N GLY A 80 -3.44 6.35 11.54
CA GLY A 80 -2.85 5.13 10.96
C GLY A 80 -3.87 4.03 10.67
N ALA A 81 -4.89 3.86 11.51
CA ALA A 81 -5.96 2.87 11.29
C ALA A 81 -6.81 3.19 10.05
N ALA A 82 -6.97 4.48 9.73
CA ALA A 82 -7.77 4.91 8.57
C ALA A 82 -7.13 4.50 7.23
N ALA A 83 -5.81 4.29 7.19
CA ALA A 83 -5.12 3.87 5.98
C ALA A 83 -5.46 2.42 5.58
N ALA A 84 -5.57 1.52 6.57
CA ALA A 84 -5.98 0.13 6.34
C ALA A 84 -7.42 0.03 5.82
N GLU A 85 -8.32 0.86 6.36
CA GLU A 85 -9.72 0.93 5.91
C GLU A 85 -9.85 1.56 4.52
N ALA A 86 -9.02 2.57 4.21
CA ALA A 86 -8.95 3.15 2.88
C ALA A 86 -8.46 2.13 1.83
N PHE A 87 -7.52 1.25 2.20
CA PHE A 87 -7.07 0.16 1.33
C PHE A 87 -8.20 -0.81 0.98
N LYS A 88 -8.98 -1.25 1.97
CA LYS A 88 -10.14 -2.14 1.74
C LYS A 88 -11.17 -1.53 0.81
N LYS A 89 -11.37 -0.21 0.89
CA LYS A 89 -12.27 0.52 -0.02
C LYS A 89 -11.78 0.52 -1.48
N TRP A 90 -10.47 0.44 -1.72
CA TRP A 90 -9.89 0.39 -3.06
C TRP A 90 -9.93 -1.03 -3.65
N LEU A 91 -10.02 -2.07 -2.81
CA LEU A 91 -10.19 -3.43 -3.31
C LEU A 91 -11.54 -3.55 -4.05
N PRO A 92 -11.54 -4.05 -5.30
CA PRO A 92 -12.79 -4.23 -6.03
C PRO A 92 -13.69 -5.22 -5.28
N ASN A 93 -14.94 -4.82 -5.02
CA ASN A 93 -16.00 -5.65 -4.44
C ASN A 93 -16.04 -7.04 -5.12
N GLY A 94 -15.39 -8.03 -4.54
CA GLY A 94 -15.53 -9.44 -4.94
C GLY A 94 -15.08 -9.81 -6.36
N GLY A 95 -14.05 -9.16 -6.93
CA GLY A 95 -13.38 -9.69 -8.13
C GLY A 95 -14.10 -9.51 -9.47
N ALA A 96 -15.03 -8.55 -9.57
CA ALA A 96 -15.47 -8.07 -10.89
C ALA A 96 -14.46 -7.05 -11.45
N PRO A 97 -14.17 -7.03 -12.76
CA PRO A 97 -13.28 -6.05 -13.36
C PRO A 97 -13.96 -4.68 -13.32
N ALA A 98 -13.63 -3.89 -12.30
CA ALA A 98 -13.97 -2.47 -12.26
C ALA A 98 -13.12 -1.75 -13.31
N GLU A 99 -13.82 -1.15 -14.26
CA GLU A 99 -13.32 -0.15 -15.20
C GLU A 99 -12.29 0.78 -14.53
N LYS A 100 -11.17 1.03 -15.23
CA LYS A 100 -10.01 1.81 -14.77
C LYS A 100 -10.45 2.97 -13.87
N PRO A 101 -10.07 3.02 -12.58
CA PRO A 101 -10.31 4.21 -11.79
C PRO A 101 -9.49 5.33 -12.42
N LYS A 102 -10.16 6.31 -13.05
CA LYS A 102 -9.51 7.57 -13.43
C LYS A 102 -8.93 8.15 -12.14
N PRO A 103 -7.65 8.59 -12.12
CA PRO A 103 -7.13 9.34 -11.00
C PRO A 103 -8.09 10.51 -10.72
N PRO A 104 -8.28 10.92 -9.46
CA PRO A 104 -9.05 12.13 -9.19
C PRO A 104 -8.31 13.28 -9.87
N VAL A 105 -8.81 13.69 -11.03
CA VAL A 105 -8.40 14.92 -11.68
C VAL A 105 -8.98 16.04 -10.83
N ALA A 106 -8.35 16.32 -9.70
CA ALA A 106 -8.44 17.61 -9.07
C ALA A 106 -7.57 18.56 -9.89
N SER A 107 -7.97 18.82 -11.14
CA SER A 107 -7.46 19.96 -11.90
C SER A 107 -8.11 21.20 -11.31
N LYS A 108 -7.64 21.63 -10.14
CA LYS A 108 -7.54 23.07 -9.95
C LYS A 108 -6.48 23.49 -10.93
N ALA A 109 -6.91 24.09 -12.04
CA ALA A 109 -6.01 24.69 -13.01
C ALA A 109 -5.03 25.58 -12.24
N PHE A 110 -3.79 25.13 -12.12
CA PHE A 110 -2.71 25.99 -11.71
C PHE A 110 -2.55 27.00 -12.85
N LYS A 111 -3.19 28.16 -12.67
CA LYS A 111 -3.02 29.27 -13.61
C LYS A 111 -1.63 29.79 -13.33
N MET A 112 -0.67 29.34 -14.14
CA MET A 112 0.70 29.84 -14.08
C MET A 112 0.59 31.36 -14.26
N PRO A 113 1.06 32.19 -13.32
CA PRO A 113 1.28 33.59 -13.65
C PRO A 113 2.28 33.60 -14.81
N ALA A 114 1.99 34.35 -15.86
CA ALA A 114 2.95 34.64 -16.92
C ALA A 114 4.05 35.51 -16.30
N LEU A 115 4.99 34.88 -15.61
CA LEU A 115 6.27 35.47 -15.34
C LEU A 115 7.05 35.36 -16.65
N ASP A 116 6.95 36.40 -17.46
CA ASP A 116 7.80 36.55 -18.64
C ASP A 116 9.25 36.55 -18.18
N ILE A 117 9.99 35.52 -18.57
CA ILE A 117 11.41 35.35 -18.26
C ILE A 117 12.25 36.53 -18.78
N GLU A 118 11.72 37.32 -19.71
CA GLU A 118 12.36 38.50 -20.27
C GLU A 118 12.39 39.70 -19.30
N ASP A 119 11.50 39.79 -18.31
CA ASP A 119 11.47 40.92 -17.35
C ASP A 119 12.46 40.73 -16.17
N LEU A 120 12.94 39.51 -15.93
CA LEU A 120 13.88 39.24 -14.84
C LEU A 120 15.30 39.75 -15.13
N GLY A 121 15.64 39.98 -16.41
CA GLY A 121 16.94 40.51 -16.83
C GLY A 121 17.08 42.04 -16.69
N SER A 122 15.97 42.78 -16.69
CA SER A 122 15.99 44.25 -16.63
C SER A 122 16.15 44.81 -15.21
N LYS A 123 16.05 43.97 -14.17
CA LYS A 123 16.12 44.40 -12.76
C LYS A 123 17.45 44.12 -12.05
N LEU A 124 18.48 43.74 -12.80
CA LEU A 124 19.86 43.57 -12.30
C LEU A 124 20.89 44.42 -13.08
N GLY A 125 20.43 45.40 -13.86
CA GLY A 125 21.29 46.26 -14.68
C GLY A 125 20.90 47.74 -14.65
N ASN A 126 21.00 48.37 -13.48
CA ASN A 126 21.57 49.71 -13.21
C ASN A 126 21.28 50.13 -11.78
#